data_AF-A0A519NJU5-F1
#
_entry.id   AF-A0A519NJU5-F1
#
_cell.length_a   1.000
_cell.length_b   1.000
_cell.length_c   1.000
_cell.angle_alpha   90.00
_cell.angle_beta   90.00
_cell.angle_gamma   90.00
#
_symmetry.space_group_name_H-M   'P 1'
#
loop_
_entity.id
_entity.type
_entity.pdbx_description
1 polymer ?
#
loop_
_entity_poly.entity_id
_entity_poly.type
_entity_poly.pdbx_seq_one_letter_code
_entity_poly.pdbx_strand_id
1 'polypeptide(L)'
;MDTATILECIHLWSEVHKDGRLLVDYFSQGNCFLLDKPEKVVNSNSLHVYPGIFQGDLMFFVIPEEYDKEEYSAVIDQYVTVCPVSWRVAGIHTISASEANYRIKLWEDNYETWVPEQASTVDGVFLAFDVAVIDFEEDTSEMILALKPNGQQGIAYDADLIVEGMSPTSTSIKYDDYVRSVPPYSPAAMSSSFYLLNP
;
A
#
# COMPACT_ATOMS: atom_id res chain seq x y z
N MET A 1 6.54 -16.53 6.43
CA MET A 1 7.10 -16.67 5.07
C MET A 1 8.58 -16.36 5.18
N ASP A 2 9.49 -17.08 4.50
CA ASP A 2 10.92 -16.78 4.61
C ASP A 2 11.35 -15.62 3.71
N THR A 3 12.56 -15.08 3.94
CA THR A 3 13.10 -13.93 3.19
C THR A 3 13.10 -14.15 1.69
N ALA A 4 13.55 -15.32 1.23
CA ALA A 4 13.65 -15.61 -0.20
C ALA A 4 12.27 -15.56 -0.88
N THR A 5 11.26 -16.13 -0.22
CA THR A 5 9.88 -16.11 -0.72
C THR A 5 9.31 -14.69 -0.74
N ILE A 6 9.56 -13.88 0.30
CA ILE A 6 9.12 -12.47 0.34
C ILE A 6 9.71 -11.68 -0.84
N LEU A 7 11.03 -11.79 -1.05
CA LEU A 7 11.71 -11.11 -2.14
C LEU A 7 11.20 -11.55 -3.51
N GLU A 8 10.95 -12.85 -3.68
CA GLU A 8 10.35 -13.38 -4.92
C GLU A 8 8.95 -12.78 -5.16
N CYS A 9 8.10 -12.70 -4.14
CA CYS A 9 6.75 -12.14 -4.29
C CYS A 9 6.76 -10.66 -4.72
N ILE A 10 7.63 -9.86 -4.11
CA ILE A 10 7.79 -8.43 -4.43
C ILE A 10 8.41 -8.26 -5.82
N HIS A 11 9.37 -9.11 -6.19
CA HIS A 11 9.95 -9.10 -7.52
C HIS A 11 8.94 -9.47 -8.61
N LEU A 12 8.08 -10.47 -8.37
CA LEU A 12 7.01 -10.81 -9.31
C LEU A 12 6.08 -9.63 -9.54
N TRP A 13 5.78 -8.83 -8.51
CA TRP A 13 5.02 -7.59 -8.70
C TRP A 13 5.78 -6.57 -9.56
N SER A 14 7.08 -6.38 -9.30
CA SER A 14 7.88 -5.43 -10.07
C SER A 14 8.04 -5.83 -11.55
N GLU A 15 7.92 -7.11 -11.89
CA GLU A 15 7.87 -7.55 -13.29
C GLU A 15 6.53 -7.22 -13.98
N VAL A 16 5.43 -7.13 -13.22
CA VAL A 16 4.08 -6.95 -13.79
C VAL A 16 3.48 -5.57 -13.58
N HIS A 17 4.13 -4.66 -12.84
CA HIS A 17 3.62 -3.30 -12.56
C HIS A 17 3.34 -2.41 -13.80
N LYS A 18 3.70 -2.89 -15.00
CA LYS A 18 3.39 -2.28 -16.30
C LYS A 18 2.48 -3.12 -17.20
N ASP A 19 2.04 -4.30 -16.76
CA ASP A 19 1.04 -5.10 -17.46
C ASP A 19 -0.36 -4.75 -16.95
N GLY A 20 -0.96 -3.73 -17.58
CA GLY A 20 -2.26 -3.21 -17.17
C GLY A 20 -3.38 -4.28 -17.10
N ARG A 21 -3.36 -5.30 -17.96
CA ARG A 21 -4.38 -6.34 -17.93
C ARG A 21 -4.20 -7.24 -16.71
N LEU A 22 -2.98 -7.72 -16.50
CA LEU A 22 -2.67 -8.62 -15.38
C LEU A 22 -2.86 -7.91 -14.03
N LEU A 23 -2.54 -6.62 -13.95
CA LEU A 23 -2.78 -5.81 -12.76
C LEU A 23 -4.27 -5.66 -12.43
N VAL A 24 -5.14 -5.48 -13.44
CA VAL A 24 -6.59 -5.49 -13.22
C VAL A 24 -7.05 -6.83 -12.65
N ASP A 25 -6.52 -7.95 -13.15
CA ASP A 25 -6.85 -9.27 -12.61
C ASP A 25 -6.43 -9.39 -11.13
N TYR A 26 -5.25 -8.88 -10.74
CA TYR A 26 -4.84 -8.87 -9.33
C TYR A 26 -5.68 -7.95 -8.46
N PHE A 27 -5.98 -6.74 -8.92
CA PHE A 27 -6.81 -5.81 -8.16
C PHE A 27 -8.29 -6.23 -8.08
N SER A 28 -8.74 -7.17 -8.91
CA SER A 28 -10.07 -7.79 -8.79
C SER A 28 -10.22 -8.73 -7.57
N GLN A 29 -9.11 -9.09 -6.91
CA GLN A 29 -9.12 -9.97 -5.74
C GLN A 29 -9.57 -9.25 -4.46
N GLY A 30 -9.44 -7.92 -4.43
CA GLY A 30 -9.92 -7.07 -3.34
C GLY A 30 -9.25 -5.71 -3.34
N ASN A 31 -9.70 -4.86 -2.42
CA ASN A 31 -9.27 -3.47 -2.31
C ASN A 31 -8.78 -3.09 -0.91
N CYS A 32 -8.73 -4.02 0.04
CA CYS A 32 -8.19 -3.74 1.38
C CYS A 32 -7.40 -4.92 1.95
N PHE A 33 -6.70 -4.65 3.04
CA PHE A 33 -6.10 -5.69 3.89
C PHE A 33 -6.09 -5.22 5.35
N LEU A 34 -6.07 -6.18 6.28
CA LEU A 34 -5.94 -5.89 7.71
C LEU A 34 -4.47 -5.88 8.12
N LEU A 35 -4.12 -4.92 8.97
CA LEU A 35 -2.80 -4.80 9.57
C LEU A 35 -2.96 -4.63 11.08
N ASP A 36 -2.48 -5.60 11.84
CA ASP A 36 -2.15 -5.38 13.24
C ASP A 36 -0.81 -4.64 13.29
N LYS A 37 -0.81 -3.47 13.94
CA LYS A 37 0.35 -2.58 14.06
C LYS A 37 1.53 -3.40 14.59
N PRO A 38 2.63 -3.52 13.83
CA PRO A 38 3.75 -4.35 14.26
C PRO A 38 4.33 -3.83 15.58
N GLU A 39 4.57 -4.72 16.55
CA GLU A 39 5.13 -4.35 17.87
C GLU A 39 6.46 -3.57 17.77
N LYS A 40 7.19 -3.76 16.66
CA LYS A 40 8.52 -3.21 16.42
C LYS A 40 8.52 -1.81 15.80
N VAL A 41 7.36 -1.17 15.64
CA VAL A 41 7.20 0.17 15.03
C VAL A 41 7.78 1.31 15.89
N VAL A 42 8.15 1.04 17.16
CA VAL A 42 8.56 2.05 18.16
C VAL A 42 9.69 3.00 17.69
N ASN A 43 10.53 2.59 16.74
CA ASN A 43 11.65 3.41 16.23
C ASN A 43 11.48 3.86 14.77
N SER A 44 10.30 3.69 14.18
CA SER A 44 10.02 3.94 12.77
C SER A 44 9.14 5.17 12.60
N ASN A 45 9.43 6.06 11.63
CA ASN A 45 8.52 7.17 11.31
C ASN A 45 7.46 6.76 10.29
N SER A 46 7.77 5.75 9.47
CA SER A 46 6.85 5.18 8.49
C SER A 46 6.91 3.65 8.44
N LEU A 47 5.91 3.10 7.75
CA LEU A 47 5.84 1.72 7.29
C LEU A 47 5.95 1.73 5.77
N HIS A 48 6.80 0.86 5.23
CA HIS A 48 6.82 0.56 3.80
C HIS A 48 5.88 -0.61 3.51
N VAL A 49 5.00 -0.41 2.54
CA VAL A 49 3.97 -1.37 2.13
C VAL A 49 4.23 -1.78 0.69
N TYR A 50 4.54 -3.05 0.47
CA TYR A 50 4.87 -3.59 -0.84
C TYR A 50 3.75 -4.52 -1.33
N PRO A 51 3.11 -4.25 -2.48
CA PRO A 51 2.38 -5.30 -3.18
C PRO A 51 3.33 -6.43 -3.61
N GLY A 52 2.83 -7.66 -3.61
CA GLY A 52 3.55 -8.83 -4.08
C GLY A 52 2.59 -9.93 -4.51
N ILE A 53 3.10 -10.90 -5.26
CA ILE A 53 2.32 -12.02 -5.81
C ILE A 53 2.79 -13.32 -5.18
N PHE A 54 1.92 -13.97 -4.42
CA PHE A 54 2.20 -15.28 -3.83
C PHE A 54 1.21 -16.32 -4.37
N GLN A 55 1.71 -17.29 -5.14
CA GLN A 55 0.89 -18.39 -5.69
C GLN A 55 -0.32 -17.94 -6.53
N GLY A 56 -0.25 -16.76 -7.15
CA GLY A 56 -1.34 -16.18 -7.95
C GLY A 56 -2.24 -15.22 -7.19
N ASP A 57 -2.05 -15.08 -5.88
CA ASP A 57 -2.80 -14.17 -5.03
C ASP A 57 -2.02 -12.86 -4.77
N LEU A 58 -2.75 -11.75 -4.78
CA LEU A 58 -2.24 -10.44 -4.40
C LEU A 58 -2.12 -10.36 -2.87
N MET A 59 -0.93 -10.01 -2.41
CA MET A 59 -0.60 -9.83 -1.00
C MET A 59 0.07 -8.47 -0.81
N PHE A 60 -0.03 -7.92 0.39
CA PHE A 60 0.75 -6.78 0.83
C PHE A 60 1.77 -7.22 1.89
N PHE A 61 3.00 -6.73 1.77
CA PHE A 61 4.11 -6.97 2.68
C PHE A 61 4.45 -5.67 3.37
N VAL A 62 4.27 -5.62 4.68
CA VAL A 62 4.44 -4.40 5.48
C VAL A 62 5.66 -4.53 6.37
N ILE A 63 6.55 -3.56 6.31
CA ILE A 63 7.78 -3.52 7.12
C ILE A 63 7.99 -2.10 7.67
N PRO A 64 8.37 -1.93 8.95
CA PRO A 64 8.80 -0.62 9.43
C PRO A 64 10.08 -0.17 8.71
N GLU A 65 10.13 1.10 8.26
CA GLU A 65 11.25 1.69 7.50
C GLU A 65 12.62 1.39 8.14
N GLU A 66 12.67 1.34 9.47
CA GLU A 66 13.91 1.13 10.23
C GLU A 66 14.58 -0.21 9.92
N TYR A 67 13.78 -1.24 9.56
CA TYR A 67 14.26 -2.59 9.26
C TYR A 67 14.33 -2.89 7.76
N ASP A 68 13.90 -1.96 6.91
CA ASP A 68 13.94 -2.09 5.46
C ASP A 68 15.29 -1.64 4.91
N LYS A 69 16.36 -2.33 5.33
CA LYS A 69 17.76 -2.00 5.04
C LYS A 69 18.60 -3.25 4.89
N GLU A 70 19.69 -3.15 4.11
CA GLU A 70 20.63 -4.25 3.85
C GLU A 70 21.16 -4.92 5.12
N GLU A 71 21.37 -4.15 6.19
CA GLU A 71 21.87 -4.66 7.48
C GLU A 71 20.93 -5.68 8.15
N TYR A 72 19.64 -5.66 7.81
CA TYR A 72 18.63 -6.61 8.32
C TYR A 72 18.27 -7.71 7.31
N SER A 73 18.85 -7.72 6.12
CA SER A 73 18.53 -8.65 5.02
C SER A 73 18.49 -10.12 5.42
N ALA A 74 19.41 -10.56 6.28
CA ALA A 74 19.49 -11.96 6.74
C ALA A 74 18.34 -12.41 7.66
N VAL A 75 17.57 -11.46 8.21
CA VAL A 75 16.48 -11.71 9.18
C VAL A 75 15.24 -10.86 8.89
N ILE A 76 15.13 -10.32 7.67
CA ILE A 76 14.09 -9.35 7.30
C ILE A 76 12.69 -9.95 7.41
N ASP A 77 12.57 -11.26 7.22
CA ASP A 77 11.34 -12.04 7.42
C ASP A 77 10.74 -11.91 8.83
N GLN A 78 11.56 -11.58 9.84
CA GLN A 78 11.11 -11.36 11.22
C GLN A 78 10.46 -9.97 11.44
N TYR A 79 10.53 -9.09 10.44
CA TYR A 79 10.04 -7.72 10.50
C TYR A 79 8.94 -7.43 9.47
N VAL A 80 8.69 -8.36 8.55
CA VAL A 80 7.66 -8.26 7.53
C VAL A 80 6.36 -8.90 8.02
N THR A 81 5.29 -8.11 8.05
CA THR A 81 3.91 -8.62 8.18
C THR A 81 3.36 -8.89 6.79
N VAL A 82 2.82 -10.10 6.58
CA VAL A 82 2.21 -10.50 5.31
C VAL A 82 0.69 -10.43 5.42
N CYS A 83 0.07 -9.61 4.57
CA CYS A 83 -1.34 -9.26 4.63
C CYS A 83 -2.04 -9.69 3.33
N PRO A 84 -2.92 -10.70 3.36
CA PRO A 84 -3.73 -11.05 2.19
C PRO A 84 -4.74 -9.94 1.88
N VAL A 85 -5.01 -9.74 0.60
CA VAL A 85 -6.06 -8.83 0.15
C VAL A 85 -7.44 -9.45 0.37
N SER A 86 -8.39 -8.60 0.75
CA SER A 86 -9.80 -8.92 0.82
C SER A 86 -10.65 -7.78 0.25
N TRP A 87 -11.93 -8.06 0.02
CA TRP A 87 -12.91 -7.03 -0.27
C TRP A 87 -13.38 -6.38 1.02
N ARG A 88 -13.31 -5.05 1.05
CA ARG A 88 -13.81 -4.26 2.16
C ARG A 88 -15.29 -4.52 2.41
N VAL A 89 -15.66 -4.67 3.68
CA VAL A 89 -17.06 -4.67 4.11
C VAL A 89 -17.33 -3.32 4.77
N ALA A 90 -18.26 -2.54 4.21
CA ALA A 90 -18.47 -1.13 4.54
C ALA A 90 -18.38 -0.79 6.05
N GLY A 91 -17.51 0.16 6.41
CA GLY A 91 -17.29 0.70 7.76
C GLY A 91 -17.78 2.15 7.93
N ILE A 92 -17.40 2.82 9.02
CA ILE A 92 -17.85 4.18 9.39
C ILE A 92 -16.60 5.07 9.57
N HIS A 93 -16.53 6.20 8.85
CA HIS A 93 -15.25 6.90 8.56
C HIS A 93 -15.18 8.36 9.04
N THR A 94 -13.95 8.91 9.08
CA THR A 94 -13.58 10.21 9.71
C THR A 94 -12.44 10.99 8.99
N ILE A 95 -12.40 10.98 7.66
CA ILE A 95 -12.46 12.27 6.96
C ILE A 95 -13.94 12.65 6.91
N SER A 96 -14.39 13.66 6.18
CA SER A 96 -15.83 13.60 5.89
C SER A 96 -16.04 12.21 5.28
N ALA A 97 -16.96 11.40 5.82
CA ALA A 97 -17.18 10.07 5.26
C ALA A 97 -17.36 10.15 3.74
N SER A 98 -17.85 11.30 3.26
CA SER A 98 -17.86 11.66 1.85
C SER A 98 -16.50 11.67 1.15
N GLU A 99 -15.40 12.18 1.71
CA GLU A 99 -14.08 12.23 1.05
C GLU A 99 -13.41 10.85 1.00
N ALA A 100 -13.44 10.07 2.10
CA ALA A 100 -12.89 8.71 2.12
C ALA A 100 -13.68 7.82 1.19
N ASN A 101 -15.01 7.83 1.34
CA ASN A 101 -15.86 7.11 0.42
C ASN A 101 -15.71 7.64 -1.00
N TYR A 102 -15.43 8.92 -1.21
CA TYR A 102 -15.19 9.43 -2.56
C TYR A 102 -13.92 8.82 -3.15
N ARG A 103 -12.78 8.83 -2.45
CA ARG A 103 -11.52 8.26 -2.97
C ARG A 103 -11.57 6.74 -3.12
N ILE A 104 -12.20 6.04 -2.18
CA ILE A 104 -12.43 4.59 -2.27
C ILE A 104 -13.37 4.30 -3.43
N LYS A 105 -14.45 5.08 -3.58
CA LYS A 105 -15.36 4.97 -4.72
C LYS A 105 -14.67 5.29 -6.04
N LEU A 106 -13.73 6.24 -6.06
CA LEU A 106 -12.92 6.50 -7.25
C LEU A 106 -12.11 5.27 -7.61
N TRP A 107 -11.50 4.58 -6.66
CA TRP A 107 -10.87 3.29 -6.92
C TRP A 107 -11.87 2.26 -7.45
N GLU A 108 -12.96 2.00 -6.72
CA GLU A 108 -13.98 1.01 -7.12
C GLU A 108 -14.57 1.27 -8.52
N ASP A 109 -14.84 2.53 -8.85
CA ASP A 109 -15.46 2.92 -10.12
C ASP A 109 -14.44 2.99 -11.27
N ASN A 110 -13.14 3.16 -10.99
CA ASN A 110 -12.15 3.50 -12.02
C ASN A 110 -10.90 2.62 -12.07
N TYR A 111 -10.67 1.67 -11.15
CA TYR A 111 -9.42 0.89 -11.18
C TYR A 111 -9.25 0.12 -12.52
N GLU A 112 -10.33 -0.39 -13.10
CA GLU A 112 -10.29 -1.11 -14.39
C GLU A 112 -9.84 -0.25 -15.58
N THR A 113 -9.99 1.08 -15.49
CA THR A 113 -9.56 2.03 -16.53
C THR A 113 -8.26 2.73 -16.15
N TRP A 114 -8.14 3.17 -14.90
CA TRP A 114 -6.96 3.84 -14.37
C TRP A 114 -5.74 2.93 -14.35
N VAL A 115 -5.87 1.66 -13.96
CA VAL A 115 -4.72 0.73 -13.89
C VAL A 115 -4.06 0.55 -15.26
N PRO A 116 -4.79 0.24 -16.36
CA PRO A 116 -4.18 0.18 -17.69
C PRO A 116 -3.53 1.49 -18.14
N GLU A 117 -4.15 2.63 -17.84
CA GLU A 117 -3.58 3.94 -18.19
C GLU A 117 -2.28 4.21 -17.41
N GLN A 118 -2.29 4.01 -16.10
CA GLN A 118 -1.12 4.19 -15.24
C GLN A 118 0.01 3.21 -15.58
N ALA A 119 -0.32 1.94 -15.82
CA ALA A 119 0.64 0.90 -16.22
C ALA A 119 1.38 1.24 -17.53
N SER A 120 0.74 2.00 -18.43
CA SER A 120 1.33 2.43 -19.70
C SER A 120 2.31 3.61 -19.58
N THR A 121 2.39 4.23 -18.41
CA THR A 121 3.33 5.33 -18.15
C THR A 121 4.77 4.84 -18.01
N VAL A 122 5.71 5.79 -17.97
CA VAL A 122 7.12 5.50 -17.67
C VAL A 122 7.29 4.86 -16.29
N ASP A 123 6.45 5.26 -15.33
CA ASP A 123 6.56 4.82 -13.93
C ASP A 123 5.77 3.53 -13.67
N GLY A 124 4.72 3.25 -14.43
CA GLY A 124 3.82 2.12 -14.19
C GLY A 124 2.95 2.32 -12.95
N VAL A 125 2.31 1.26 -12.48
CA VAL A 125 1.63 1.26 -11.17
C VAL A 125 2.69 1.23 -10.05
N PHE A 126 2.33 1.75 -8.88
CA PHE A 126 3.19 1.78 -7.70
C PHE A 126 3.84 0.43 -7.38
N LEU A 127 5.09 0.50 -6.91
CA LEU A 127 5.88 -0.62 -6.41
C LEU A 127 5.86 -0.71 -4.89
N ALA A 128 5.60 0.41 -4.21
CA ALA A 128 5.43 0.46 -2.76
C ALA A 128 4.60 1.69 -2.35
N PHE A 129 4.15 1.70 -1.09
CA PHE A 129 3.70 2.90 -0.40
C PHE A 129 4.60 3.17 0.81
N ASP A 130 4.89 4.45 1.04
CA ASP A 130 5.40 4.97 2.30
C ASP A 130 4.22 5.51 3.11
N VAL A 131 3.94 4.93 4.28
CA VAL A 131 2.79 5.25 5.13
C VAL A 131 3.28 5.74 6.48
N ALA A 132 2.89 6.93 6.91
CA ALA A 132 3.39 7.47 8.16
C ALA A 132 2.82 6.69 9.36
N VAL A 133 3.67 6.38 10.35
CA VAL A 133 3.25 5.67 11.57
C VAL A 133 2.21 6.45 12.37
N ILE A 134 2.17 7.78 12.20
CA ILE A 134 1.19 8.66 12.84
C ILE A 134 -0.24 8.38 12.35
N ASP A 135 -0.39 7.78 11.16
CA ASP A 135 -1.68 7.41 10.57
C ASP A 135 -2.30 6.19 11.30
N PHE A 136 -1.52 5.50 12.14
CA PHE A 136 -1.95 4.33 12.92
C PHE A 136 -2.26 4.70 14.37
N GLU A 137 -3.48 5.19 14.58
CA GLU A 137 -4.01 5.55 15.91
C GLU A 137 -4.49 4.35 16.74
N GLU A 138 -4.86 3.24 16.09
CA GLU A 138 -5.34 2.01 16.73
C GLU A 138 -4.34 0.85 16.52
N ASP A 139 -4.47 -0.21 17.34
CA ASP A 139 -3.61 -1.41 17.26
C ASP A 139 -3.89 -2.24 16.01
N THR A 140 -5.13 -2.22 15.50
CA THR A 140 -5.52 -2.87 14.25
C THR A 140 -6.06 -1.81 13.30
N SER A 141 -5.63 -1.84 12.05
CA SER A 141 -6.13 -0.97 10.99
C SER A 141 -6.51 -1.76 9.74
N GLU A 142 -7.54 -1.30 9.04
CA GLU A 142 -7.83 -1.69 7.66
C GLU A 142 -7.12 -0.71 6.72
N MET A 143 -6.32 -1.24 5.80
CA MET A 143 -5.58 -0.48 4.79
C MET A 143 -6.31 -0.63 3.45
N ILE A 144 -6.76 0.47 2.85
CA ILE A 144 -7.72 0.44 1.74
C ILE A 144 -7.17 1.18 0.53
N LEU A 145 -7.10 0.49 -0.61
CA LEU A 145 -6.71 1.08 -1.88
C LEU A 145 -7.71 2.15 -2.31
N ALA A 146 -7.18 3.29 -2.70
CA ALA A 146 -7.96 4.46 -3.05
C ALA A 146 -7.31 5.21 -4.23
N LEU A 147 -8.09 6.11 -4.83
CA LEU A 147 -7.61 7.05 -5.84
C LEU A 147 -7.85 8.48 -5.38
N LYS A 148 -6.83 9.32 -5.49
CA LYS A 148 -6.88 10.74 -5.13
C LYS A 148 -6.74 11.61 -6.39
N PRO A 149 -7.65 12.58 -6.62
CA PRO A 149 -7.49 13.51 -7.74
C PRO A 149 -6.17 14.28 -7.65
N ASN A 150 -5.39 14.28 -8.73
CA ASN A 150 -4.06 14.93 -8.77
C ASN A 150 -4.05 16.26 -9.56
N GLY A 151 -5.17 16.59 -10.21
CA GLY A 151 -5.33 17.81 -11.00
C GLY A 151 -4.52 17.85 -12.31
N GLN A 152 -3.93 16.72 -12.73
CA GLN A 152 -3.15 16.61 -13.96
C GLN A 152 -4.04 16.33 -15.19
N GLN A 153 -3.58 16.73 -16.37
CA GLN A 153 -4.20 16.36 -17.64
C GLN A 153 -3.67 14.99 -18.10
N GLY A 154 -4.56 14.03 -18.36
CA GLY A 154 -4.21 12.66 -18.73
C GLY A 154 -4.68 11.69 -17.65
N ILE A 155 -3.79 11.34 -16.75
CA ILE A 155 -4.10 10.46 -15.61
C ILE A 155 -4.55 11.34 -14.46
N ALA A 156 -5.87 11.36 -14.22
CA ALA A 156 -6.51 12.29 -13.30
C ALA A 156 -6.34 11.95 -11.82
N TYR A 157 -5.74 10.79 -11.51
CA TYR A 157 -5.67 10.26 -10.15
C TYR A 157 -4.27 9.73 -9.82
N ASP A 158 -3.86 9.93 -8.58
CA ASP A 158 -2.74 9.23 -7.96
C ASP A 158 -3.25 8.09 -7.09
N ALA A 159 -2.47 7.01 -6.98
CA ALA A 159 -2.76 5.91 -6.07
C ALA A 159 -2.55 6.34 -4.62
N ASP A 160 -3.48 5.96 -3.77
CA ASP A 160 -3.53 6.29 -2.35
C ASP A 160 -3.84 5.02 -1.54
N LEU A 161 -3.48 5.02 -0.26
CA LEU A 161 -3.75 3.95 0.68
C LEU A 161 -4.33 4.55 1.95
N ILE A 162 -5.61 4.32 2.20
CA ILE A 162 -6.32 4.88 3.34
C ILE A 162 -6.14 3.96 4.55
N VAL A 163 -5.70 4.52 5.67
CA VAL A 163 -5.57 3.81 6.96
C VAL A 163 -6.82 4.04 7.80
N GLU A 164 -7.60 3.00 8.06
CA GLU A 164 -8.78 3.06 8.93
C GLU A 164 -8.53 2.25 10.21
N GLY A 165 -8.40 2.92 11.36
CA GLY A 165 -8.29 2.25 12.66
C GLY A 165 -9.56 1.47 13.03
N MET A 166 -9.39 0.23 13.49
CA MET A 166 -10.48 -0.65 13.90
C MET A 166 -10.57 -0.71 15.43
N SER A 167 -11.46 0.08 16.02
CA SER A 167 -11.68 0.04 17.47
C SER A 167 -13.16 0.11 17.83
N PRO A 168 -13.65 -0.80 18.70
CA PRO A 168 -15.06 -0.81 19.12
C PRO A 168 -15.44 0.41 19.96
N THR A 169 -14.47 1.17 20.46
CA THR A 169 -14.66 2.34 21.33
C THR A 169 -14.27 3.66 20.69
N SER A 170 -13.63 3.63 19.52
CA SER A 170 -13.14 4.83 18.86
C SER A 170 -14.26 5.47 18.05
N THR A 171 -14.61 6.71 18.42
CA THR A 171 -15.57 7.55 17.68
C THR A 171 -14.87 8.63 16.87
N SER A 172 -13.53 8.62 16.85
CA SER A 172 -12.71 9.56 16.08
C SER A 172 -11.46 8.86 15.58
N ILE A 173 -11.48 8.45 14.33
CA ILE A 173 -10.29 8.09 13.56
C ILE A 173 -9.79 9.41 12.91
N LYS A 174 -8.49 9.59 12.68
CA LYS A 174 -7.97 10.70 11.85
C LYS A 174 -7.18 10.13 10.68
N TYR A 175 -7.37 10.72 9.52
CA TYR A 175 -6.57 10.42 8.33
C TYR A 175 -5.65 11.59 8.06
N ASP A 176 -4.37 11.36 8.21
CA ASP A 176 -3.33 12.24 7.71
C ASP A 176 -2.88 11.70 6.33
N ASP A 177 -2.76 12.59 5.34
CA ASP A 177 -2.53 12.25 3.93
C ASP A 177 -1.02 12.33 3.63
N TYR A 178 -0.24 11.52 4.36
CA TYR A 178 1.20 11.39 4.15
C TYR A 178 1.58 10.16 3.32
N VAL A 179 0.59 9.36 2.93
CA VAL A 179 0.80 8.20 2.08
C VAL A 179 1.34 8.61 0.72
N ARG A 180 2.40 7.93 0.30
CA ARG A 180 3.03 8.16 -1.00
C ARG A 180 3.28 6.85 -1.70
N SER A 181 2.62 6.68 -2.84
CA SER A 181 2.99 5.65 -3.80
C SER A 181 4.35 5.98 -4.43
N VAL A 182 5.19 4.97 -4.63
CA VAL A 182 6.45 5.10 -5.36
C VAL A 182 6.56 4.00 -6.41
N PRO A 183 7.06 4.30 -7.64
CA PRO A 183 7.35 5.62 -8.20
C PRO A 183 6.07 6.47 -8.47
N PRO A 184 6.19 7.81 -8.64
CA PRO A 184 7.43 8.58 -8.66
C PRO A 184 8.03 8.82 -7.27
N TYR A 185 9.36 8.74 -7.19
CA TYR A 185 10.10 9.05 -5.96
C TYR A 185 10.16 10.56 -5.73
N SER A 186 9.91 10.98 -4.49
CA SER A 186 10.05 12.38 -4.06
C SER A 186 11.38 12.57 -3.32
N PRO A 187 11.86 13.82 -3.11
CA PRO A 187 13.03 14.06 -2.27
C PRO A 187 12.91 13.50 -0.84
N ALA A 188 11.69 13.25 -0.37
CA ALA A 188 11.41 12.71 0.96
C ALA A 188 11.20 11.18 0.96
N ALA A 189 11.06 10.54 -0.20
CA ALA A 189 10.99 9.08 -0.34
C ALA A 189 11.83 8.70 -1.57
N MET A 190 13.14 8.48 -1.36
CA MET A 190 14.09 8.13 -2.41
C MET A 190 14.04 6.62 -2.67
N SER A 191 14.40 6.17 -3.86
CA SER A 191 14.45 4.73 -4.19
C SER A 191 15.35 3.93 -3.25
N SER A 192 16.41 4.56 -2.72
CA SER A 192 17.31 3.95 -1.75
C SER A 192 16.69 3.70 -0.37
N SER A 193 15.52 4.27 -0.09
CA SER A 193 14.79 4.03 1.17
C SER A 193 14.05 2.69 1.17
N PHE A 194 13.88 2.06 0.01
CA PHE A 194 13.09 0.84 -0.16
C PHE A 194 14.01 -0.33 -0.50
N TYR A 195 14.66 -0.92 0.51
CA TYR A 195 15.62 -2.01 0.31
C TYR A 195 14.98 -3.21 -0.38
N LEU A 196 13.75 -3.58 0.00
CA LEU A 196 13.05 -4.71 -0.61
C LEU A 196 12.78 -4.55 -2.13
N LEU A 197 12.86 -3.34 -2.71
CA LEU A 197 12.78 -3.15 -4.18
C LEU A 197 14.11 -3.39 -4.89
N ASN A 198 15.23 -3.23 -4.18
CA ASN A 198 16.59 -3.37 -4.72
C ASN A 198 17.51 -4.04 -3.67
N PRO A 199 17.24 -5.31 -3.31
CA PRO A 199 17.89 -6.01 -2.21
C PRO A 199 19.35 -6.43 -2.50
#